data_AF-A0AAA9T8Q2-F1
#
_entry.id   AF-A0AAA9T8Q2-F1
#
_cell.length_a   1.000
_cell.length_b   1.000
_cell.length_c   1.000
_cell.angle_alpha   90.00
_cell.angle_beta   90.00
_cell.angle_gamma   90.00
#
_symmetry.space_group_name_H-M   'P 1'
#
loop_
_entity.id
_entity.type
_entity.pdbx_description
1 polymer ?
#
loop_
_entity_poly.entity_id
_entity_poly.type
_entity_poly.pdbx_seq_one_letter_code
_entity_poly.pdbx_strand_id
1 'polypeptide(L)'
;MEAEVDKLELMFQKADSDLDYIQYRLEYEIKTNYPDSAGKKNPVTLLKELSAIKSRYQTLHVRFKPIAVEQKETKSRICATFNKTMTLIQELQKETDLESPSVVILGPRKIKSDTVSTVSPSISHEVVGPDAMIFIF
;
A
#
# COMPACT_ATOMS: atom_id res chain seq x y z
N MET A 1 15.90 -4.65 -65.94
CA MET A 1 14.93 -4.70 -64.84
C MET A 1 15.16 -5.95 -64.00
N GLU A 2 15.17 -7.15 -64.59
CA GLU A 2 15.42 -8.42 -63.88
C GLU A 2 16.70 -8.41 -63.03
N ALA A 3 17.85 -8.04 -63.60
CA ALA A 3 19.12 -8.01 -62.85
C ALA A 3 19.12 -7.10 -61.59
N GLU A 4 18.33 -6.02 -61.57
CA GLU A 4 18.19 -5.17 -60.38
C GLU A 4 17.23 -5.79 -59.35
N VAL A 5 16.23 -6.55 -59.81
CA VAL A 5 15.35 -7.34 -58.94
C VAL A 5 16.12 -8.49 -58.30
N ASP A 6 16.92 -9.23 -59.07
CA ASP A 6 17.76 -10.32 -58.55
C ASP A 6 18.76 -9.81 -57.50
N LYS A 7 19.33 -8.63 -57.74
CA LYS A 7 20.22 -7.97 -56.78
C LYS A 7 19.49 -7.56 -55.51
N LEU A 8 18.25 -7.07 -55.63
CA LEU A 8 17.42 -6.71 -54.49
C LEU A 8 17.02 -7.96 -53.68
N GLU A 9 16.66 -9.05 -54.35
CA GLU A 9 16.39 -10.33 -53.70
C GLU A 9 17.60 -10.85 -52.95
N LEU A 10 18.80 -10.79 -53.55
CA LEU A 10 20.04 -11.16 -52.88
C LEU A 10 20.33 -10.28 -51.65
N MET A 11 20.03 -8.97 -51.72
CA MET A 11 20.17 -8.08 -50.56
C MET A 11 19.23 -8.47 -49.42
N PHE A 12 17.99 -8.86 -49.73
CA PHE A 12 17.04 -9.35 -48.72
C PHE A 12 17.50 -10.68 -48.12
N GLN A 13 17.90 -11.64 -48.95
CA GLN A 13 18.43 -12.93 -48.47
C GLN A 13 19.64 -12.73 -47.55
N LYS A 14 20.55 -11.81 -47.92
CA LYS A 14 21.69 -11.46 -47.07
C LYS A 14 21.22 -10.83 -45.76
N ALA A 15 20.33 -9.85 -45.81
CA ALA A 15 19.82 -9.17 -44.62
C ALA A 15 19.13 -10.15 -43.65
N ASP A 16 18.35 -11.09 -44.16
CA ASP A 16 17.72 -12.15 -43.37
C ASP A 16 18.78 -13.05 -42.71
N SER A 17 19.79 -13.50 -43.47
CA SER A 17 20.88 -14.32 -42.92
C SER A 17 21.75 -13.56 -41.89
N ASP A 18 21.94 -12.24 -42.07
CA ASP A 18 22.66 -11.40 -41.12
C ASP A 18 21.86 -11.27 -39.80
N LEU A 19 20.53 -11.14 -39.87
CA LEU A 19 19.65 -11.12 -38.69
C LEU A 19 19.66 -12.47 -37.95
N ASP A 20 19.59 -13.58 -38.68
CA ASP A 20 19.68 -14.92 -38.11
C ASP A 20 21.01 -15.13 -37.37
N TYR A 21 22.13 -14.65 -37.94
CA TYR A 21 23.44 -14.74 -37.30
C TYR A 21 23.52 -13.90 -36.03
N ILE A 22 22.94 -12.69 -36.03
CA ILE A 22 22.85 -11.84 -34.84
C ILE A 22 22.04 -12.54 -33.74
N GLN A 23 20.89 -13.12 -34.08
CA GLN A 23 20.07 -13.87 -33.14
C GLN A 23 20.84 -15.05 -32.55
N TYR A 24 21.48 -15.87 -33.39
CA TYR A 24 22.29 -17.01 -32.96
C TYR A 24 23.38 -16.61 -31.98
N ARG A 25 24.12 -15.53 -32.28
CA ARG A 25 25.18 -15.02 -31.41
C ARG A 25 24.63 -14.57 -30.06
N LEU A 26 23.53 -13.82 -30.05
CA LEU A 26 22.90 -13.35 -28.81
C LEU A 26 22.40 -14.52 -27.95
N GLU A 27 21.75 -15.51 -28.55
CA GLU A 27 21.29 -16.70 -27.84
C GLU A 27 22.46 -17.48 -27.22
N TYR A 28 23.54 -17.64 -27.98
CA TYR A 28 24.77 -18.27 -27.50
C TYR A 28 25.37 -17.49 -26.31
N GLU A 29 25.52 -16.17 -26.44
CA GLU A 29 26.06 -15.30 -25.39
C GLU A 29 25.17 -15.30 -24.13
N ILE A 30 23.84 -15.25 -24.27
CA ILE A 30 22.89 -15.32 -23.13
C ILE A 30 23.00 -16.67 -22.42
N LYS A 31 23.02 -17.77 -23.17
CA LYS A 31 23.07 -19.13 -22.61
C LYS A 31 24.40 -19.41 -21.91
N THR A 32 25.50 -18.88 -22.41
CA THR A 32 26.85 -19.07 -21.84
C THR A 32 27.10 -18.19 -20.62
N ASN A 33 26.69 -16.93 -20.64
CA ASN A 33 26.93 -15.99 -19.53
C ASN A 33 25.92 -16.17 -18.37
N TYR A 34 24.82 -16.87 -18.60
CA TYR A 34 23.77 -17.06 -17.60
C TYR A 34 23.34 -18.53 -17.51
N PRO A 35 24.23 -19.42 -17.03
CA PRO A 35 23.88 -20.83 -16.86
C PRO A 35 22.88 -20.93 -15.72
N ASP A 36 21.62 -21.12 -16.09
CA ASP A 36 20.45 -21.30 -15.23
C ASP A 36 20.28 -20.24 -14.14
N SER A 37 19.30 -19.35 -14.32
CA SER A 37 19.05 -18.20 -13.48
C SER A 37 18.41 -18.55 -12.12
N ALA A 38 18.95 -19.54 -11.41
CA ALA A 38 18.38 -20.24 -10.25
C ALA A 38 17.98 -19.35 -9.05
N GLY A 39 18.13 -18.03 -9.13
CA GLY A 39 17.59 -17.08 -8.16
C GLY A 39 17.06 -15.76 -8.73
N LYS A 40 17.16 -15.49 -10.03
CA LYS A 40 16.64 -14.24 -10.63
C LYS A 40 15.29 -14.49 -11.28
N LYS A 41 14.26 -13.79 -10.79
CA LYS A 41 12.92 -13.84 -11.36
C LYS A 41 12.93 -13.25 -12.76
N ASN A 42 12.32 -13.95 -13.70
CA ASN A 42 12.08 -13.45 -15.05
C ASN A 42 11.22 -12.17 -14.98
N PRO A 43 11.51 -11.11 -15.75
CA PRO A 43 10.66 -9.92 -15.85
C PRO A 43 9.17 -10.22 -16.04
N VAL A 44 8.81 -11.25 -16.80
CA VAL A 44 7.43 -11.68 -17.02
C VAL A 44 6.76 -12.15 -15.71
N THR A 45 7.49 -12.87 -14.86
CA THR A 45 6.94 -13.31 -13.56
C THR A 45 6.84 -12.14 -12.59
N LEU A 46 7.81 -11.23 -12.60
CA LEU A 46 7.77 -9.99 -11.80
C LEU A 46 6.55 -9.12 -12.14
N LEU A 47 6.22 -8.96 -13.42
CA LEU A 47 5.04 -8.19 -13.84
C LEU A 47 3.73 -8.79 -13.32
N LYS A 48 3.63 -10.14 -13.31
CA LYS A 48 2.47 -10.85 -12.76
C LYS A 48 2.37 -10.65 -11.24
N GLU A 49 3.48 -10.76 -10.52
CA GLU A 49 3.53 -10.53 -9.07
C GLU A 49 3.14 -9.09 -8.71
N LEU A 50 3.68 -8.09 -9.41
CA LEU A 50 3.35 -6.69 -9.20
C LEU A 50 1.85 -6.41 -9.42
N SER A 51 1.26 -7.03 -10.44
CA SER A 51 -0.17 -6.90 -10.72
C SER A 51 -1.02 -7.50 -9.59
N ALA A 52 -0.61 -8.66 -9.06
CA ALA A 52 -1.27 -9.29 -7.92
C ALA A 52 -1.17 -8.44 -6.64
N ILE A 53 0.01 -7.87 -6.36
CA ILE A 53 0.23 -6.98 -5.21
C ILE A 53 -0.65 -5.73 -5.34
N LYS A 54 -0.67 -5.10 -6.51
CA LYS A 54 -1.51 -3.91 -6.78
C LYS A 54 -2.99 -4.18 -6.53
N SER A 55 -3.50 -5.31 -7.03
CA SER A 55 -4.89 -5.73 -6.83
C SER A 55 -5.23 -5.97 -5.35
N ARG A 56 -4.35 -6.67 -4.63
CA ARG A 56 -4.52 -6.93 -3.19
C ARG A 56 -4.54 -5.64 -2.38
N TYR A 57 -3.63 -4.71 -2.67
CA TYR A 57 -3.59 -3.40 -2.02
C TYR A 57 -4.87 -2.61 -2.27
N GLN A 58 -5.33 -2.53 -3.52
CA GLN A 58 -6.57 -1.83 -3.87
C GLN A 58 -7.76 -2.41 -3.11
N THR A 59 -7.86 -3.74 -3.06
CA THR A 59 -8.92 -4.45 -2.31
C THR A 59 -8.86 -4.13 -0.82
N LEU A 60 -7.65 -4.15 -0.23
CA LEU A 60 -7.47 -3.84 1.19
C LEU A 60 -7.84 -2.39 1.50
N HIS A 61 -7.40 -1.45 0.66
CA HIS A 61 -7.69 -0.03 0.80
C HIS A 61 -9.20 0.27 0.72
N VAL A 62 -9.91 -0.34 -0.23
CA VAL A 62 -11.38 -0.20 -0.34
C VAL A 62 -12.07 -0.75 0.91
N ARG A 63 -11.63 -1.90 1.45
CA ARG A 63 -12.20 -2.47 2.68
C ARG A 63 -11.88 -1.65 3.93
N PHE A 64 -10.70 -1.04 3.99
CA PHE A 64 -10.26 -0.30 5.16
C PHE A 64 -10.98 1.05 5.33
N LYS A 65 -11.31 1.72 4.22
CA LYS A 65 -12.01 3.03 4.23
C LYS A 65 -13.26 3.07 5.12
N PRO A 66 -14.28 2.21 4.92
CA PRO A 66 -15.48 2.25 5.75
C PRO A 66 -15.21 1.86 7.20
N ILE A 67 -14.29 0.92 7.46
CA ILE A 67 -13.94 0.49 8.82
C ILE A 67 -13.37 1.67 9.63
N ALA A 68 -12.50 2.48 9.03
CA ALA A 68 -11.95 3.65 9.71
C ALA A 68 -13.04 4.67 10.08
N VAL A 69 -14.04 4.85 9.21
CA VAL A 69 -15.19 5.73 9.47
C VAL A 69 -16.05 5.16 10.60
N GLU A 70 -16.39 3.87 10.54
CA GLU A 70 -17.23 3.19 11.53
C GLU A 70 -16.57 3.18 12.91
N GLN A 71 -15.26 2.96 12.99
CA GLN A 71 -14.50 3.05 14.24
C GLN A 71 -14.57 4.45 14.85
N LYS A 72 -14.40 5.49 14.03
CA LYS A 72 -14.51 6.89 14.47
C LYS A 72 -15.92 7.19 14.98
N GLU A 73 -16.95 6.77 14.27
CA GLU A 73 -18.35 6.95 14.66
C GLU A 73 -18.68 6.20 15.95
N THR A 74 -18.28 4.94 16.05
CA THR A 74 -18.52 4.10 17.22
C THR A 74 -17.87 4.69 18.46
N LYS A 75 -16.61 5.13 18.37
CA LYS A 75 -15.92 5.83 19.46
C LYS A 75 -16.69 7.09 19.88
N SER A 76 -17.12 7.90 18.92
CA SER A 76 -17.90 9.12 19.20
C SER A 76 -19.21 8.80 19.91
N ARG A 77 -19.94 7.78 19.47
CA ARG A 77 -21.21 7.35 20.06
C ARG A 77 -21.05 6.83 21.49
N ILE A 78 -20.01 6.05 21.75
CA ILE A 78 -19.68 5.57 23.09
C ILE A 78 -19.37 6.75 24.01
N CYS A 79 -18.50 7.67 23.59
CA CYS A 79 -18.17 8.86 24.38
C CYS A 79 -19.41 9.71 24.68
N ALA A 80 -20.28 9.93 23.69
CA ALA A 80 -21.52 10.68 23.89
C ALA A 80 -22.47 10.00 24.88
N THR A 81 -22.63 8.68 24.79
CA THR A 81 -23.49 7.90 25.69
C THR A 81 -22.93 7.90 27.10
N PHE A 82 -21.63 7.65 27.25
CA PHE A 82 -20.94 7.68 28.53
C PHE A 82 -21.11 9.03 29.23
N ASN A 83 -20.88 10.14 28.52
CA ASN A 83 -21.02 11.48 29.10
C ASN A 83 -22.46 11.75 29.56
N LYS A 84 -23.47 11.35 28.78
CA LYS A 84 -24.89 11.48 29.17
C LYS A 84 -25.20 10.69 30.44
N THR A 85 -24.79 9.44 30.51
CA THR A 85 -25.00 8.60 31.71
C THR A 85 -24.28 9.18 32.92
N MET A 86 -23.06 9.69 32.74
CA MET A 86 -22.31 10.34 33.81
C MET A 86 -23.04 11.58 34.34
N THR A 87 -23.58 12.42 33.46
CA THR A 87 -24.39 13.59 33.85
C THR A 87 -25.65 13.17 34.61
N LEU A 88 -26.39 12.16 34.14
CA LEU A 88 -27.58 11.64 34.82
C LEU A 88 -27.26 11.11 36.22
N ILE A 89 -26.16 10.35 36.36
CA ILE A 89 -25.72 9.85 37.67
C ILE A 89 -25.39 11.00 38.61
N GLN A 90 -24.70 12.04 38.13
CA GLN A 90 -24.38 13.22 38.94
C GLN A 90 -25.63 14.01 39.37
N GLU A 91 -26.65 14.11 38.50
CA GLU A 91 -27.93 14.74 38.84
C GLU A 91 -28.67 13.96 39.93
N LEU A 92 -28.76 12.63 39.79
CA LEU A 92 -29.41 11.77 40.79
C LEU A 92 -28.67 11.78 42.14
N GLN A 93 -27.34 11.83 42.14
CA GLN A 93 -26.54 11.93 43.36
C GLN A 93 -26.79 13.23 44.12
N LYS A 94 -26.93 14.35 43.40
CA LYS A 94 -27.29 15.64 44.01
C LYS A 94 -28.68 15.64 44.64
N GLU A 95 -29.63 14.91 44.05
CA GLU A 95 -30.99 14.80 44.59
C GLU A 95 -31.07 13.94 45.85
N THR A 96 -30.19 12.93 45.99
CA THR A 96 -30.21 11.95 47.09
C THR A 96 -29.18 12.20 48.20
N ASP A 97 -28.42 13.30 48.14
CA ASP A 97 -27.38 13.71 49.11
C ASP A 97 -26.31 12.61 49.39
N LEU A 98 -26.15 11.69 48.43
CA LEU A 98 -25.20 10.58 48.44
C LEU A 98 -23.90 11.01 47.74
N GLU A 99 -23.07 11.82 48.40
CA GLU A 99 -21.72 12.16 47.94
C GLU A 99 -20.80 10.94 48.10
N SER A 100 -20.54 10.21 47.01
CA SER A 100 -19.57 9.12 46.99
C SER A 100 -18.18 9.63 46.52
N PRO A 101 -17.08 9.32 47.23
CA PRO A 101 -15.75 9.88 46.93
C PRO A 101 -15.10 9.32 45.65
N SER A 102 -15.81 8.52 44.85
CA SER A 102 -15.27 7.88 43.63
C SER A 102 -15.59 8.63 42.32
N VAL A 103 -16.37 9.72 42.36
CA VAL A 103 -16.64 10.54 41.15
C VAL A 103 -15.35 11.13 40.56
N VAL A 104 -14.26 11.22 41.36
CA VAL A 104 -12.94 11.72 40.94
C VAL A 104 -12.17 10.74 40.04
N ILE A 105 -12.52 9.44 40.00
CA ILE A 105 -11.83 8.46 39.12
C ILE A 105 -12.41 8.45 37.69
N LEU A 106 -13.61 9.01 37.48
CA LEU A 106 -14.32 8.98 36.19
C LEU A 106 -14.55 10.37 35.56
N GLY A 107 -13.93 11.42 36.09
CA GLY A 107 -13.88 12.70 35.37
C GLY A 107 -13.21 12.49 33.99
N PRO A 108 -13.57 13.25 32.94
CA PRO A 108 -12.88 13.18 31.65
C PRO A 108 -11.44 13.61 31.88
N ARG A 109 -10.58 12.64 32.21
CA ARG A 109 -9.15 12.87 32.31
C ARG A 109 -8.75 13.32 30.91
N LYS A 110 -8.44 14.61 30.75
CA LYS A 110 -7.62 15.09 29.65
C LYS A 110 -6.31 14.34 29.79
N ILE A 111 -6.25 13.15 29.19
CA ILE A 111 -5.00 12.43 29.02
C ILE A 111 -4.20 13.36 28.10
N LYS A 112 -3.32 14.17 28.69
CA LYS A 112 -2.12 14.60 27.97
C LYS A 112 -1.43 13.28 27.65
N SER A 113 -1.55 12.84 26.40
CA SER A 113 -0.76 11.74 25.90
C SER A 113 0.67 12.25 25.82
N ASP A 114 1.38 12.19 26.94
CA ASP A 114 2.82 12.30 26.92
C ASP A 114 3.34 11.07 26.18
N THR A 115 4.04 11.38 25.10
CA THR A 115 4.73 10.50 24.19
C THR A 115 5.55 9.46 24.95
N VAL A 116 5.04 8.23 25.07
CA VAL A 116 5.89 7.04 25.18
C VAL A 116 5.64 6.19 23.96
N SER A 117 6.64 6.29 23.09
CA SER A 117 6.90 5.47 21.92
C SER A 117 6.67 3.99 22.24
N THR A 118 5.62 3.42 21.65
CA THR A 118 5.68 2.06 21.12
C THR A 118 5.31 2.18 19.65
N VAL A 119 6.29 1.86 18.80
CA VAL A 119 6.30 2.12 17.37
C VAL A 119 5.08 1.49 16.70
N SER A 120 4.13 2.33 16.33
CA SER A 120 3.14 2.06 15.28
C SER A 120 3.24 3.23 14.31
N PRO A 121 3.71 3.03 13.07
CA PRO A 121 3.80 4.13 12.12
C PRO A 121 2.39 4.47 11.61
N SER A 122 1.75 5.45 12.25
CA SER A 122 0.60 6.14 11.66
C SER A 122 1.09 7.07 10.56
N ILE A 123 0.68 6.81 9.33
CA ILE A 123 0.97 7.60 8.14
C ILE A 123 0.28 8.96 8.28
N SER A 124 1.07 10.00 8.56
CA SER A 124 0.64 11.39 8.49
C SER A 124 0.54 11.83 7.04
N HIS A 125 -0.61 12.41 6.67
CA HIS A 125 -0.80 13.10 5.40
C HIS A 125 0.01 14.41 5.44
N GLU A 126 1.26 14.36 5.04
CA GLU A 126 1.99 15.54 4.59
C GLU A 126 1.66 15.80 3.12
N VAL A 127 1.12 16.98 2.86
CA VAL A 127 1.09 17.54 1.51
C VAL A 127 2.55 17.74 1.11
N VAL A 128 3.10 16.79 0.38
CA VAL A 128 4.31 17.00 -0.40
C VAL A 128 3.88 17.35 -1.82
N GLY A 129 4.52 18.39 -2.37
CA GLY A 129 4.30 18.84 -3.75
C GLY A 129 4.45 17.71 -4.78
N PRO A 130 4.09 17.96 -6.05
CA PRO A 130 3.74 16.95 -7.05
C PRO A 130 4.84 15.95 -7.46
N ASP A 131 5.98 15.92 -6.79
CA ASP A 131 7.15 15.11 -7.17
C ASP A 131 7.76 14.23 -6.07
N ALA A 132 7.05 14.00 -4.94
CA ALA A 132 7.51 13.04 -3.93
C ALA A 132 6.55 11.86 -3.75
N MET A 133 6.90 10.75 -4.40
CA MET A 133 6.26 9.45 -4.19
C MET A 133 6.82 8.79 -2.92
N ILE A 134 6.33 9.21 -1.75
CA ILE A 134 6.62 8.49 -0.50
C ILE A 134 5.60 7.35 -0.36
N PHE A 135 6.02 6.13 -0.69
CA PHE A 135 5.29 4.91 -0.35
C PHE A 135 5.62 4.52 1.10
N ILE A 136 4.65 4.65 2.01
CA ILE A 136 4.74 4.07 3.36
C ILE A 136 3.76 2.88 3.43
N PHE A 137 4.30 1.71 3.79
CA PHE A 137 3.61 0.44 3.97
C PHE A 137 2.77 0.39 5.24
#